data_AF-A0A971RXV3-F1
#
_entry.id   AF-A0A971RXV3-F1
#
_cell.length_a   1.000
_cell.length_b   1.000
_cell.length_c   1.000
_cell.angle_alpha   90.00
_cell.angle_beta   90.00
_cell.angle_gamma   90.00
#
_symmetry.space_group_name_H-M   'P 1'
#
loop_
_entity.id
_entity.type
_entity.pdbx_description
1 polymer ?
#
loop_
_entity_poly.entity_id
_entity_poly.type
_entity_poly.pdbx_seq_one_letter_code
_entity_poly.pdbx_strand_id
1 'polypeptide(L)'
;MNSLEDKNNHIRAIFTVKRLTEGWDVLNLFDIVRLYQGQNTGKKTKKTPQATIEEKQLIGRGVRYYPFSYQDKPKNKRKFDDELTNELRVLEELYYYTYDEESRYISHIKAELRKDGYLKDSKVIKPLRLNNHFPEKDFFKNSILRCHEEWGNPKQKKKNLDVLKKGWAFIYKVKGLEISEEEIDLAGEKDKARLNLSYESLITIPVKFKDFDLHIINKAINIKAREEQSLFRFCHLKDELEIESVKDLLKEEFLGDFEIKIITVQGQSFADVSNKEKLYILLRFLDEFSSSFHNS
;
A
#
# COMPACT_ATOMS: atom_id res chain seq x y z
N MET A 1 21.63 47.88 -0.89
CA MET A 1 20.58 47.93 0.15
C MET A 1 19.35 47.24 -0.44
N ASN A 2 18.73 46.30 0.27
CA ASN A 2 17.68 45.43 -0.27
C ASN A 2 16.42 46.26 -0.60
N SER A 3 16.10 46.47 -1.88
CA SER A 3 14.97 47.31 -2.32
C SER A 3 13.60 46.63 -2.17
N LEU A 4 13.58 45.34 -1.81
CA LEU A 4 12.37 44.53 -1.63
C LEU A 4 11.49 44.98 -0.46
N GLU A 5 12.07 45.68 0.52
CA GLU A 5 11.35 46.20 1.69
C GLU A 5 10.92 47.67 1.54
N ASP A 6 11.27 48.32 0.42
CA ASP A 6 10.89 49.71 0.18
C ASP A 6 9.37 49.82 0.04
N LYS A 7 8.78 50.79 0.75
CA LYS A 7 7.33 51.08 0.69
C LYS A 7 6.88 51.45 -0.71
N ASN A 8 7.77 52.06 -1.49
CA ASN A 8 7.51 52.45 -2.88
C ASN A 8 7.74 51.31 -3.88
N ASN A 9 8.27 50.16 -3.42
CA ASN A 9 8.41 49.01 -4.29
C ASN A 9 7.04 48.33 -4.47
N HIS A 10 6.63 48.12 -5.71
CA HIS A 10 5.37 47.46 -6.08
C HIS A 10 5.52 45.94 -6.28
N ILE A 11 6.74 45.41 -6.27
CA ILE A 11 6.99 43.97 -6.41
C ILE A 11 6.54 43.26 -5.13
N ARG A 12 5.66 42.27 -5.30
CA ARG A 12 5.08 41.46 -4.20
C ARG A 12 5.27 39.96 -4.38
N ALA A 13 5.64 39.52 -5.59
CA ALA A 13 5.92 38.13 -5.92
C ALA A 13 7.29 38.04 -6.57
N ILE A 14 8.08 37.04 -6.17
CA ILE A 14 9.41 36.81 -6.71
C ILE A 14 9.56 35.32 -7.01
N PHE A 15 9.99 35.01 -8.22
CA PHE A 15 10.32 33.66 -8.63
C PHE A 15 11.83 33.47 -8.49
N THR A 16 12.25 32.44 -7.76
CA THR A 16 13.66 32.17 -7.52
C THR A 16 13.98 30.70 -7.75
N VAL A 17 15.20 30.43 -8.20
CA VAL A 17 15.73 29.08 -8.34
C VAL A 17 16.40 28.65 -7.03
N LYS A 18 16.41 27.35 -6.75
CA LYS A 18 16.96 26.77 -5.51
C LYS A 18 18.37 27.28 -5.15
N ARG A 19 19.23 27.56 -6.13
CA ARG A 19 20.61 28.00 -5.90
C ARG A 19 20.73 29.39 -5.25
N LEU A 20 19.65 30.16 -5.21
CA LEU A 20 19.61 31.52 -4.68
C LEU A 20 18.90 31.62 -3.34
N THR A 21 18.43 30.50 -2.75
CA THR A 21 17.66 30.52 -1.48
C THR A 21 18.51 30.93 -0.27
N GLU A 22 19.84 30.75 -0.32
CA GLU A 22 20.75 31.04 0.80
C GLU A 22 20.91 32.54 1.10
N GLY A 23 20.60 33.42 0.16
CA GLY A 23 20.66 34.88 0.31
C GLY A 23 19.34 35.54 0.71
N TRP A 24 18.28 34.76 0.92
CA TRP A 24 16.97 35.31 1.29
C TRP A 24 16.97 35.66 2.77
N ASP A 25 17.00 36.96 3.05
CA ASP A 25 16.80 37.54 4.36
C ASP A 25 15.93 38.80 4.21
N VAL A 26 14.62 38.62 4.36
CA VAL A 26 13.62 39.69 4.19
C VAL A 26 12.57 39.56 5.27
N LEU A 27 12.25 40.66 5.95
CA LEU A 27 11.32 40.68 7.09
C LEU A 27 9.84 40.59 6.68
N ASN A 28 9.52 40.83 5.41
CA ASN A 28 8.16 40.84 4.87
C ASN A 28 7.83 39.59 4.02
N LEU A 29 8.45 38.44 4.34
CA LEU A 29 8.16 37.16 3.69
C LEU A 29 6.99 36.45 4.42
N PHE A 30 5.82 36.44 3.80
CA PHE A 30 4.60 35.84 4.37
C PHE A 30 4.21 34.51 3.71
N ASP A 31 4.51 34.34 2.41
CA ASP A 31 4.12 33.16 1.64
C ASP A 31 5.33 32.54 0.94
N ILE A 32 5.47 31.22 1.06
CA ILE A 32 6.44 30.43 0.28
C ILE A 32 5.66 29.41 -0.54
N VAL A 33 5.75 29.51 -1.87
CA VAL A 33 5.10 28.56 -2.79
C VAL A 33 6.15 27.68 -3.46
N ARG A 34 6.10 26.38 -3.18
CA ARG A 34 6.96 25.37 -3.81
C ARG A 34 6.27 24.76 -5.02
N LEU A 35 6.90 24.92 -6.19
CA LEU A 35 6.36 24.47 -7.48
C LEU A 35 6.98 23.15 -8.01
N TYR A 36 7.93 22.54 -7.31
CA TYR A 36 8.59 21.32 -7.78
C TYR A 36 7.72 20.07 -7.55
N GLN A 37 7.38 19.38 -8.64
CA GLN A 37 6.93 17.99 -8.62
C GLN A 37 8.14 17.07 -8.73
N GLY A 38 8.43 16.29 -7.68
CA GLY A 38 9.36 15.16 -7.76
C GLY A 38 10.70 15.35 -7.06
N GLN A 39 10.77 14.94 -5.80
CA GLN A 39 11.97 14.33 -5.19
C GLN A 39 11.65 13.20 -4.18
N ASN A 40 10.37 12.92 -3.90
CA ASN A 40 9.97 11.90 -2.92
C ASN A 40 9.84 10.48 -3.50
N THR A 41 10.30 10.22 -4.73
CA THR A 41 10.24 8.90 -5.37
C THR A 41 11.55 8.10 -5.25
N GLY A 42 12.43 8.47 -4.31
CA GLY A 42 13.73 7.82 -4.10
C GLY A 42 13.84 7.05 -2.79
N LYS A 43 13.53 5.74 -2.82
CA LYS A 43 13.92 4.68 -1.87
C LYS A 43 13.47 4.80 -0.41
N LYS A 44 13.17 3.62 0.16
CA LYS A 44 12.91 3.30 1.58
C LYS A 44 14.05 3.76 2.51
N THR A 45 14.30 5.05 2.63
CA THR A 45 15.38 5.58 3.45
C THR A 45 14.78 6.48 4.51
N LYS A 46 14.89 6.05 5.79
CA LYS A 46 14.54 6.78 7.01
C LYS A 46 15.28 8.13 7.19
N LYS A 47 16.04 8.57 6.20
CA LYS A 47 16.82 9.81 6.23
C LYS A 47 15.98 10.92 5.65
N THR A 48 15.86 12.03 6.39
CA THR A 48 15.24 13.25 5.86
C THR A 48 15.99 13.65 4.58
N PRO A 49 15.30 13.90 3.46
CA PRO A 49 15.94 14.43 2.26
C PRO A 49 16.69 15.73 2.57
N GLN A 50 17.87 15.92 1.98
CA GLN A 50 18.67 17.15 2.12
C GLN A 50 17.86 18.41 1.80
N ALA A 51 16.94 18.30 0.83
CA ALA A 51 16.02 19.37 0.44
C ALA A 51 15.14 19.85 1.60
N THR A 52 14.67 18.94 2.46
CA THR A 52 13.83 19.27 3.61
C THR A 52 14.58 20.11 4.65
N ILE A 53 15.89 19.87 4.84
CA ILE A 53 16.73 20.64 5.77
C ILE A 53 16.99 22.06 5.25
N GLU A 54 17.26 22.22 3.96
CA GLU A 54 17.45 23.53 3.32
C GLU A 54 16.16 24.37 3.34
N GLU A 55 15.03 23.74 3.02
CA GLU A 55 13.70 24.38 3.05
C GLU A 55 13.27 24.73 4.48
N LYS A 56 13.62 23.90 5.47
CA LYS A 56 13.44 24.21 6.89
C LYS A 56 14.19 25.48 7.30
N GLN A 57 15.43 25.67 6.85
CA GLN A 57 16.18 26.90 7.11
C GLN A 57 15.51 28.12 6.49
N LEU A 58 14.99 27.99 5.27
CA LEU A 58 14.22 29.05 4.61
C LEU A 58 12.95 29.41 5.39
N ILE A 59 12.20 28.40 5.86
CA ILE A 59 11.04 28.58 6.74
C ILE A 59 11.47 29.27 8.04
N GLY A 60 12.54 28.83 8.68
CA GLY A 60 13.06 29.45 9.90
C GLY A 60 13.43 30.93 9.73
N ARG A 61 13.86 31.33 8.52
CA ARG A 61 14.08 32.74 8.18
C ARG A 61 12.78 33.51 7.97
N GLY A 62 11.74 32.86 7.45
CA GLY A 62 10.40 33.46 7.25
C GLY A 62 9.56 33.57 8.52
N VAL A 63 9.70 32.67 9.50
CA VAL A 63 8.92 32.65 10.77
C VAL A 63 9.38 33.72 11.79
N ARG A 64 10.02 34.79 11.33
CA ARG A 64 10.55 35.87 12.18
C ARG A 64 9.45 36.82 12.63
N TYR A 65 9.77 37.66 13.61
CA TYR A 65 8.88 38.75 14.02
C TYR A 65 8.97 39.90 13.02
N TYR A 66 7.82 40.39 12.56
CA TYR A 66 7.74 41.66 11.86
C TYR A 66 7.75 42.79 12.91
N PRO A 67 8.69 43.77 12.86
CA PRO A 67 8.80 44.79 13.90
C PRO A 67 7.79 45.93 13.67
N PHE A 68 6.61 45.81 14.28
CA PHE A 68 5.58 46.86 14.28
C PHE A 68 5.19 47.29 15.69
N SER A 69 4.82 48.56 15.84
CA SER A 69 4.31 49.13 17.09
C SER A 69 2.81 48.82 17.22
N TYR A 70 2.40 48.29 18.36
CA TYR A 70 0.99 48.03 18.66
C TYR A 70 0.74 48.16 20.16
N GLN A 71 0.00 49.21 20.55
CA GLN A 71 -0.32 49.50 21.96
C GLN A 71 0.96 49.44 22.84
N ASP A 72 0.87 48.79 24.00
CA ASP A 72 1.97 48.59 24.94
C ASP A 72 2.82 47.34 24.65
N LYS A 73 2.55 46.63 23.53
CA LYS A 73 3.28 45.40 23.19
C LYS A 73 4.68 45.75 22.63
N PRO A 74 5.73 45.01 23.03
CA PRO A 74 7.09 45.26 22.57
C PRO A 74 7.22 45.11 21.05
N LYS A 75 7.86 46.09 20.41
CA LYS A 75 8.00 46.16 18.94
C LYS A 75 8.66 44.92 18.33
N ASN A 76 9.73 44.43 18.96
CA ASN A 76 10.59 43.36 18.43
C ASN A 76 10.22 41.96 18.96
N LYS A 77 8.93 41.72 19.24
CA LYS A 77 8.41 40.40 19.62
C LYS A 77 7.09 40.11 18.90
N ARG A 78 6.79 38.82 18.77
CA ARG A 78 5.48 38.31 18.36
C ARG A 78 4.44 38.62 19.44
N LYS A 79 3.24 38.98 19.03
CA LYS A 79 2.21 39.61 19.86
C LYS A 79 0.92 38.81 19.90
N PHE A 80 0.62 38.05 18.86
CA PHE A 80 -0.69 37.46 18.60
C PHE A 80 -0.66 35.93 18.42
N ASP A 81 0.39 35.27 18.90
CA ASP A 81 0.53 33.80 18.78
C ASP A 81 -0.63 33.02 19.41
N ASP A 82 -1.15 33.50 20.54
CA ASP A 82 -2.26 32.88 21.27
C ASP A 82 -3.63 33.54 20.94
N GLU A 83 -3.64 34.65 20.18
CA GLU A 83 -4.86 35.42 19.85
C GLU A 83 -5.34 35.11 18.41
N LEU A 84 -6.01 33.97 18.23
CA LEU A 84 -6.44 33.50 16.91
C LEU A 84 -7.37 34.44 16.14
N THR A 85 -8.11 35.32 16.83
CA THR A 85 -9.12 36.21 16.25
C THR A 85 -8.60 37.59 15.86
N ASN A 86 -7.33 37.90 16.15
CA ASN A 86 -6.77 39.22 15.88
C ASN A 86 -6.37 39.36 14.40
N GLU A 87 -6.83 40.39 13.70
CA GLU A 87 -6.52 40.61 12.28
C GLU A 87 -5.01 40.82 12.02
N LEU A 88 -4.31 41.46 12.96
CA LEU A 88 -2.86 41.73 12.83
C LEU A 88 -2.00 40.46 13.00
N ARG A 89 -2.61 39.33 13.37
CA ARG A 89 -1.95 38.03 13.41
C ARG A 89 -1.38 37.62 12.05
N VAL A 90 -1.97 38.10 10.95
CA VAL A 90 -1.46 37.85 9.59
C VAL A 90 -0.01 38.31 9.40
N LEU A 91 0.44 39.32 10.15
CA LEU A 91 1.83 39.81 10.11
C LEU A 91 2.83 38.90 10.85
N GLU A 92 2.32 37.88 11.54
CA GLU A 92 3.10 36.93 12.36
C GLU A 92 2.89 35.47 11.89
N GLU A 93 2.13 35.27 10.81
CA GLU A 93 1.89 33.98 10.16
C GLU A 93 2.73 33.84 8.90
N LEU A 94 3.29 32.64 8.69
CA LEU A 94 3.96 32.25 7.46
C LEU A 94 3.20 31.09 6.83
N TYR A 95 2.73 31.26 5.61
CA TYR A 95 2.10 30.19 4.84
C TYR A 95 3.11 29.51 3.94
N TYR A 96 3.10 28.19 4.00
CA TYR A 96 3.96 27.34 3.20
C TYR A 96 3.11 26.43 2.31
N TYR A 97 3.18 26.63 1.00
CA TYR A 97 2.41 25.91 0.00
C TYR A 97 3.31 24.91 -0.73
N THR A 98 2.83 23.68 -0.89
CA THR A 98 3.53 22.63 -1.62
C THR A 98 2.52 21.71 -2.29
N TYR A 99 2.83 21.28 -3.50
CA TYR A 99 2.11 20.20 -4.16
C TYR A 99 2.71 18.86 -3.74
N ASP A 100 1.99 18.08 -2.95
CA ASP A 100 2.38 16.72 -2.56
C ASP A 100 1.12 15.85 -2.38
N GLU A 101 0.88 14.95 -3.33
CA GLU A 101 -0.31 14.08 -3.35
C GLU A 101 -0.39 13.17 -2.12
N GLU A 102 0.76 12.79 -1.54
CA GLU A 102 0.83 11.85 -0.43
C GLU A 102 1.11 12.55 0.92
N SER A 103 1.22 13.89 0.95
CA SER A 103 1.52 14.69 2.16
C SER A 103 2.73 14.23 3.00
N ARG A 104 3.62 13.40 2.44
CA ARG A 104 4.82 12.87 3.10
C ARG A 104 5.80 14.00 3.43
N TYR A 105 5.91 14.96 2.53
CA TYR A 105 6.79 16.10 2.65
C TYR A 105 6.41 17.00 3.83
N ILE A 106 5.12 17.35 3.95
CA ILE A 106 4.60 18.15 5.08
C ILE A 106 4.87 17.42 6.41
N SER A 107 4.72 16.09 6.41
CA SER A 107 4.97 15.28 7.60
C SER A 107 6.45 15.29 8.02
N HIS A 108 7.36 15.23 7.05
CA HIS A 108 8.80 15.34 7.30
C HIS A 108 9.18 16.72 7.83
N ILE A 109 8.73 17.81 7.18
CA ILE A 109 8.98 19.18 7.66
C ILE A 109 8.46 19.37 9.09
N LYS A 110 7.22 18.95 9.38
CA LYS A 110 6.66 19.06 10.73
C LYS A 110 7.49 18.29 11.75
N ALA A 111 7.99 17.10 11.40
CA ALA A 111 8.87 16.34 12.28
C ALA A 111 10.19 17.08 12.54
N GLU A 112 10.78 17.72 11.54
CA GLU A 112 12.02 18.48 11.71
C GLU A 112 11.85 19.79 12.46
N LEU A 113 10.75 20.51 12.23
CA LEU A 113 10.42 21.73 12.97
C LEU A 113 10.13 21.43 14.45
N ARG A 114 9.56 20.26 14.77
CA ARG A 114 9.42 19.79 16.16
C ARG A 114 10.77 19.51 16.81
N LYS A 115 11.72 18.88 16.10
CA LYS A 115 13.06 18.60 16.63
C LYS A 115 13.79 19.87 17.08
N ASP A 116 13.59 20.99 16.37
CA ASP A 116 14.22 22.28 16.69
C ASP A 116 13.39 23.16 17.62
N GLY A 117 12.22 22.69 18.08
CA GLY A 117 11.37 23.41 19.02
C GLY A 117 10.49 24.51 18.41
N TYR A 118 10.42 24.64 17.09
CA TYR A 118 9.52 25.61 16.43
C TYR A 118 8.03 25.21 16.55
N LEU A 119 7.75 23.93 16.75
CA LEU A 119 6.40 23.41 16.97
C LEU A 119 6.31 22.77 18.36
N LYS A 120 5.32 23.20 19.16
CA LYS A 120 5.01 22.57 20.45
C LYS A 120 4.51 21.14 20.21
N ASP A 121 5.05 20.18 20.97
CA ASP A 121 4.65 18.77 20.89
C ASP A 121 3.37 18.49 21.69
N SER A 122 2.37 19.37 21.55
CA SER A 122 1.11 19.30 22.29
C SER A 122 0.15 18.27 21.67
N LYS A 123 0.62 17.03 21.47
CA LYS A 123 -0.30 15.90 21.37
C LYS A 123 -0.86 15.63 22.76
N VAL A 124 -1.88 16.39 23.15
CA VAL A 124 -2.67 16.05 24.32
C VAL A 124 -3.53 14.86 23.92
N ILE A 125 -3.20 13.68 24.44
CA ILE A 125 -4.10 12.53 24.39
C ILE A 125 -5.34 12.93 25.21
N LYS A 126 -6.38 13.40 24.52
CA LYS A 126 -7.70 13.61 25.13
C LYS A 126 -8.44 12.28 25.06
N PRO A 127 -8.63 11.57 26.18
CA PRO A 127 -9.49 10.39 26.17
C PRO A 127 -10.91 10.85 25.85
N LEU A 128 -11.37 10.54 24.64
CA LEU A 128 -12.78 10.68 24.27
C LEU A 128 -13.54 9.57 25.01
N ARG A 129 -14.16 9.92 26.14
CA ARG A 129 -15.13 9.05 26.80
C ARG A 129 -16.50 9.38 26.25
N LEU A 130 -17.26 8.36 25.87
CA LEU A 130 -18.69 8.52 25.64
C LEU A 130 -19.31 9.07 26.93
N ASN A 131 -20.18 10.07 26.79
CA ASN A 131 -20.93 10.59 27.93
C ASN A 131 -21.70 9.42 28.59
N ASN A 132 -21.67 9.32 29.91
CA ASN A 132 -22.34 8.25 30.66
C ASN A 132 -23.85 8.19 30.36
N HIS A 133 -24.46 9.28 29.89
CA HIS A 133 -25.89 9.34 29.50
C HIS A 133 -26.14 9.03 28.02
N PHE A 134 -25.08 8.79 27.24
CA PHE A 134 -25.18 8.43 25.82
C PHE A 134 -25.86 7.05 25.59
N PRO A 135 -25.59 6.00 26.41
CA PRO A 135 -26.25 4.70 26.27
C PRO A 135 -27.74 4.71 26.61
N GLU A 136 -28.21 5.74 27.34
CA GLU A 136 -29.60 5.85 27.78
C GLU A 136 -30.52 6.43 26.71
N LYS A 137 -29.96 7.15 25.72
CA LYS A 137 -30.73 7.80 24.65
C LYS A 137 -31.40 6.77 23.75
N ASP A 138 -32.65 7.03 23.38
CA ASP A 138 -33.43 6.18 22.46
C ASP A 138 -32.71 5.96 21.12
N PHE A 139 -31.94 6.93 20.66
CA PHE A 139 -31.07 6.79 19.50
C PHE A 139 -30.09 5.62 19.64
N PHE A 140 -29.40 5.48 20.78
CA PHE A 140 -28.41 4.40 21.00
C PHE A 140 -29.08 3.03 21.12
N LYS A 141 -30.20 2.95 21.84
CA LYS A 141 -30.95 1.70 22.04
C LYS A 141 -31.57 1.16 20.75
N ASN A 142 -31.96 2.05 19.84
CA ASN A 142 -32.63 1.67 18.59
C ASN A 142 -31.72 1.75 17.36
N SER A 143 -30.48 2.22 17.48
CA SER A 143 -29.53 2.26 16.38
C SER A 143 -28.78 0.93 16.23
N ILE A 144 -28.87 0.33 15.04
CA ILE A 144 -28.02 -0.80 14.66
C ILE A 144 -26.64 -0.22 14.29
N LEU A 145 -25.67 -0.35 15.19
CA LEU A 145 -24.30 0.06 14.94
C LEU A 145 -23.60 -1.01 14.11
N ARG A 146 -23.56 -0.82 12.80
CA ARG A 146 -22.77 -1.65 11.89
C ARG A 146 -21.33 -1.15 11.93
N CYS A 147 -20.52 -1.72 12.80
CA CYS A 147 -19.08 -1.56 12.74
C CYS A 147 -18.59 -2.28 11.50
N HIS A 148 -18.13 -1.54 10.50
CA HIS A 148 -17.24 -2.11 9.50
C HIS A 148 -15.89 -2.29 10.20
N GLU A 149 -15.44 -3.53 10.39
CA GLU A 149 -14.00 -3.75 10.61
C GLU A 149 -13.27 -3.15 9.41
N GLU A 150 -12.13 -2.51 9.67
CA GLU A 150 -11.34 -1.86 8.63
C GLU A 150 -11.08 -2.86 7.50
N TRP A 151 -11.80 -2.71 6.39
CA TRP A 151 -11.40 -3.35 5.15
C TRP A 151 -10.06 -2.71 4.82
N GLY A 152 -9.00 -3.52 4.91
CA GLY A 152 -7.68 -3.12 4.44
C GLY A 152 -7.85 -2.43 3.10
N ASN A 153 -7.23 -1.26 2.95
CA ASN A 153 -7.37 -0.38 1.79
C ASN A 153 -7.46 -1.23 0.51
N PRO A 154 -8.57 -1.17 -0.27
CA PRO A 154 -8.77 -2.05 -1.43
C PRO A 154 -7.72 -1.83 -2.53
N LYS A 155 -6.90 -0.76 -2.41
CA LYS A 155 -5.74 -0.47 -3.26
C LYS A 155 -4.39 -0.79 -2.59
N GLN A 156 -4.39 -1.46 -1.44
CA GLN A 156 -3.15 -1.88 -0.78
C GLN A 156 -2.57 -3.04 -1.58
N LYS A 157 -1.63 -2.69 -2.46
CA LYS A 157 -0.84 -3.66 -3.22
C LYS A 157 -0.29 -4.73 -2.28
N LYS A 158 -0.65 -5.99 -2.53
CA LYS A 158 -0.29 -7.13 -1.69
C LYS A 158 1.20 -7.46 -1.92
N LYS A 159 2.08 -6.77 -1.18
CA LYS A 159 3.54 -6.94 -1.30
C LYS A 159 4.04 -8.31 -0.82
N ASN A 160 3.26 -9.01 0.01
CA ASN A 160 3.56 -10.38 0.46
C ASN A 160 2.29 -11.22 0.42
N LEU A 161 2.39 -12.45 -0.12
CA LEU A 161 1.30 -13.42 -0.18
C LEU A 161 1.15 -14.24 1.13
N ASP A 162 1.83 -13.86 2.20
CA ASP A 162 1.85 -14.57 3.49
C ASP A 162 0.45 -14.72 4.13
N VAL A 163 -0.45 -13.76 3.85
CA VAL A 163 -1.85 -13.81 4.31
C VAL A 163 -2.61 -14.96 3.65
N LEU A 164 -2.35 -15.21 2.36
CA LEU A 164 -2.96 -16.33 1.63
C LEU A 164 -2.32 -17.67 2.00
N LYS A 165 -1.01 -17.70 2.33
CA LYS A 165 -0.31 -18.93 2.75
C LYS A 165 -0.83 -19.53 4.06
N LYS A 166 -1.29 -18.72 5.02
CA LYS A 166 -1.65 -19.20 6.38
C LYS A 166 -2.90 -20.09 6.46
N GLY A 167 -3.73 -20.14 5.41
CA GLY A 167 -4.97 -20.92 5.40
C GLY A 167 -5.21 -21.72 4.12
N TRP A 168 -4.29 -21.69 3.16
CA TRP A 168 -4.49 -22.30 1.85
C TRP A 168 -3.65 -23.57 1.68
N ALA A 169 -4.33 -24.68 1.41
CA ALA A 169 -3.71 -25.97 1.11
C ALA A 169 -4.36 -26.53 -0.15
N PHE A 170 -3.63 -26.49 -1.27
CA PHE A 170 -4.10 -27.05 -2.52
C PHE A 170 -3.82 -28.55 -2.58
N ILE A 171 -4.88 -29.35 -2.73
CA ILE A 171 -4.80 -30.81 -2.82
C ILE A 171 -5.31 -31.25 -4.19
N TYR A 172 -4.51 -32.04 -4.91
CA TYR A 172 -4.86 -32.54 -6.24
C TYR A 172 -4.72 -34.06 -6.34
N LYS A 173 -5.80 -34.76 -6.72
CA LYS A 173 -5.82 -36.20 -7.00
C LYS A 173 -5.55 -36.45 -8.49
N VAL A 174 -4.50 -37.22 -8.81
CA VAL A 174 -4.16 -37.55 -10.21
C VAL A 174 -5.30 -38.34 -10.87
N LYS A 175 -5.63 -38.00 -12.11
CA LYS A 175 -6.69 -38.70 -12.87
C LYS A 175 -6.18 -40.07 -13.31
N GLY A 176 -7.02 -41.11 -13.20
CA GLY A 176 -6.65 -42.50 -13.50
C GLY A 176 -6.36 -43.37 -12.27
N LEU A 177 -6.57 -42.84 -11.06
CA LEU A 177 -6.47 -43.61 -9.81
C LEU A 177 -7.71 -44.47 -9.51
N GLU A 178 -8.81 -44.21 -10.22
CA GLU A 178 -10.05 -44.96 -10.21
C GLU A 178 -10.53 -45.11 -11.66
N ILE A 179 -10.77 -46.36 -12.08
CA ILE A 179 -11.47 -46.69 -13.33
C ILE A 179 -12.84 -47.20 -12.92
N SER A 180 -13.89 -46.44 -13.24
CA SER A 180 -15.29 -46.85 -13.08
C SER A 180 -15.91 -47.04 -14.47
N GLU A 181 -16.38 -48.25 -14.77
CA GLU A 181 -17.21 -48.53 -15.95
C GLU A 181 -18.66 -48.70 -15.50
N GLU A 182 -19.58 -47.93 -16.06
CA GLU A 182 -21.01 -48.01 -15.77
C GLU A 182 -21.77 -48.41 -17.03
N GLU A 183 -22.68 -49.37 -16.89
CA GLU A 183 -23.62 -49.72 -17.95
C GLU A 183 -24.86 -48.83 -17.81
N ILE A 184 -25.04 -47.94 -18.78
CA ILE A 184 -26.17 -47.00 -18.83
C ILE A 184 -27.42 -47.77 -19.24
N ASP A 185 -28.40 -47.86 -18.34
CA ASP A 185 -29.70 -48.49 -18.62
C ASP A 185 -30.72 -47.44 -19.07
N LEU A 186 -31.00 -47.41 -20.38
CA LEU A 186 -31.94 -46.46 -21.00
C LEU A 186 -33.41 -46.69 -20.57
N ALA A 187 -33.71 -47.76 -19.82
CA ALA A 187 -35.06 -48.08 -19.35
C ALA A 187 -35.42 -47.53 -17.95
N GLY A 188 -34.50 -46.82 -17.29
CA GLY A 188 -34.82 -46.01 -16.11
C GLY A 188 -34.67 -46.66 -14.73
N GLU A 189 -34.08 -47.87 -14.64
CA GLU A 189 -33.50 -48.32 -13.37
C GLU A 189 -32.03 -47.89 -13.28
N LYS A 190 -31.59 -47.54 -12.06
CA LYS A 190 -30.29 -46.92 -11.78
C LYS A 190 -29.13 -47.66 -12.46
N ASP A 191 -28.21 -46.89 -13.03
CA ASP A 191 -26.98 -47.36 -13.69
C ASP A 191 -26.23 -48.40 -12.84
N LYS A 192 -25.78 -49.49 -13.48
CA LYS A 192 -25.06 -50.58 -12.80
C LYS A 192 -23.56 -50.42 -13.05
N ALA A 193 -22.79 -50.25 -11.98
CA ALA A 193 -21.33 -50.22 -12.05
C ALA A 193 -20.77 -51.63 -12.35
N ARG A 194 -20.06 -51.77 -13.48
CA ARG A 194 -19.47 -53.03 -13.97
C ARG A 194 -18.08 -53.31 -13.40
N LEU A 195 -17.26 -52.26 -13.25
CA LEU A 195 -15.89 -52.36 -12.76
C LEU A 195 -15.56 -51.11 -11.94
N ASN A 196 -14.99 -51.31 -10.75
CA ASN A 196 -14.37 -50.25 -9.94
C ASN A 196 -12.95 -50.72 -9.57
N LEU A 197 -11.96 -50.28 -10.34
CA LEU A 197 -10.55 -50.47 -10.01
C LEU A 197 -10.05 -49.23 -9.29
N SER A 198 -9.91 -49.30 -7.97
CA SER A 198 -9.26 -48.28 -7.15
C SER A 198 -7.92 -48.81 -6.64
N TYR A 199 -6.86 -48.01 -6.72
CA TYR A 199 -5.61 -48.36 -6.07
C TYR A 199 -5.74 -48.32 -4.54
N GLU A 200 -5.34 -49.38 -3.85
CA GLU A 200 -5.54 -49.55 -2.40
C GLU A 200 -4.65 -48.63 -1.54
N SER A 201 -3.57 -48.10 -2.10
CA SER A 201 -2.61 -47.30 -1.33
C SER A 201 -2.20 -46.00 -2.02
N LEU A 202 -2.87 -44.92 -1.62
CA LEU A 202 -2.59 -43.56 -2.05
C LEU A 202 -1.60 -42.88 -1.08
N ILE A 203 -0.63 -42.15 -1.62
CA ILE A 203 0.29 -41.29 -0.86
C ILE A 203 0.09 -39.84 -1.27
N THR A 204 0.36 -38.93 -0.32
CA THR A 204 0.37 -37.49 -0.58
C THR A 204 1.82 -37.00 -0.66
N ILE A 205 2.20 -36.41 -1.78
CA ILE A 205 3.52 -35.82 -2.01
C ILE A 205 3.38 -34.30 -1.96
N PRO A 206 3.96 -33.62 -0.95
CA PRO A 206 4.03 -32.17 -0.93
C PRO A 206 5.15 -31.70 -1.87
N VAL A 207 4.81 -30.86 -2.84
CA VAL A 207 5.76 -30.29 -3.81
C VAL A 207 5.61 -28.78 -3.81
N LYS A 208 6.71 -28.02 -3.80
CA LYS A 208 6.61 -26.56 -3.88
C LYS A 208 6.42 -26.13 -5.33
N PHE A 209 5.74 -25.02 -5.55
CA PHE A 209 5.56 -24.47 -6.90
C PHE A 209 6.89 -24.26 -7.65
N LYS A 210 7.96 -23.86 -6.92
CA LYS A 210 9.30 -23.69 -7.49
C LYS A 210 9.96 -24.97 -7.99
N ASP A 211 9.49 -26.13 -7.53
CA ASP A 211 10.07 -27.44 -7.88
C ASP A 211 9.51 -27.98 -9.21
N PHE A 212 8.49 -27.33 -9.79
CA PHE A 212 8.02 -27.65 -11.14
C PHE A 212 8.97 -27.11 -12.21
N ASP A 213 9.06 -27.82 -13.33
CA ASP A 213 9.90 -27.38 -14.44
C ASP A 213 9.43 -26.03 -15.00
N LEU A 214 10.38 -25.11 -15.17
CA LEU A 214 10.13 -23.74 -15.64
C LEU A 214 9.31 -23.69 -16.95
N HIS A 215 9.56 -24.62 -17.87
CA HIS A 215 8.86 -24.67 -19.15
C HIS A 215 7.37 -25.04 -18.99
N ILE A 216 7.01 -25.85 -18.00
CA ILE A 216 5.63 -26.22 -17.68
C ILE A 216 4.92 -25.04 -16.99
N ILE A 217 5.60 -24.38 -16.06
CA ILE A 217 5.10 -23.16 -15.38
C ILE A 217 4.79 -22.07 -16.40
N ASN A 218 5.74 -21.75 -17.28
CA ASN A 218 5.54 -20.74 -18.33
C ASN A 218 4.38 -21.11 -19.25
N LYS A 219 4.22 -22.39 -19.59
CA LYS A 219 3.11 -22.86 -20.40
C LYS A 219 1.77 -22.69 -19.67
N ALA A 220 1.70 -23.00 -18.37
CA ALA A 220 0.49 -22.83 -17.57
C ALA A 220 0.08 -21.34 -17.47
N ILE A 221 1.03 -20.46 -17.16
CA ILE A 221 0.81 -19.01 -17.08
C ILE A 221 0.35 -18.46 -18.44
N ASN A 222 1.00 -18.84 -19.53
CA ASN A 222 0.63 -18.39 -20.87
C ASN A 222 -0.77 -18.85 -21.28
N ILE A 223 -1.19 -20.06 -20.89
CA ILE A 223 -2.56 -20.53 -21.14
C ILE A 223 -3.56 -19.65 -20.37
N LYS A 224 -3.31 -19.39 -19.09
CA LYS A 224 -4.20 -18.59 -18.25
C LYS A 224 -4.22 -17.11 -18.60
N ALA A 225 -3.12 -16.56 -19.11
CA ALA A 225 -3.03 -15.15 -19.54
C ALA A 225 -3.87 -14.84 -20.79
N ARG A 226 -4.35 -15.86 -21.54
CA ARG A 226 -5.19 -15.66 -22.74
C ARG A 226 -6.52 -14.99 -22.42
N GLU A 227 -7.08 -15.26 -21.25
CA GLU A 227 -8.36 -14.67 -20.81
C GLU A 227 -8.20 -13.15 -20.61
N GLU A 228 -9.18 -12.36 -21.04
CA GLU A 228 -9.08 -10.89 -21.08
C GLU A 228 -8.90 -10.25 -19.71
N GLN A 229 -9.57 -10.79 -18.70
CA GLN A 229 -9.53 -10.32 -17.31
C GLN A 229 -8.60 -11.17 -16.44
N SER A 230 -7.68 -11.93 -17.03
CA SER A 230 -6.79 -12.81 -16.28
C SER A 230 -5.83 -12.02 -15.40
N LEU A 231 -5.71 -12.43 -14.14
CA LEU A 231 -4.66 -11.96 -13.22
C LEU A 231 -3.26 -12.23 -13.78
N PHE A 232 -3.09 -13.29 -14.56
CA PHE A 232 -1.79 -13.77 -15.03
C PHE A 232 -1.25 -13.03 -16.26
N ARG A 233 -1.95 -11.99 -16.74
CA ARG A 233 -1.39 -11.05 -17.72
C ARG A 233 -0.29 -10.24 -17.05
N PHE A 234 0.83 -10.07 -17.75
CA PHE A 234 2.00 -9.39 -17.19
C PHE A 234 1.69 -7.96 -16.69
N CYS A 235 0.83 -7.23 -17.38
CA CYS A 235 0.40 -5.89 -16.95
C CYS A 235 -0.27 -5.93 -15.55
N HIS A 236 -1.24 -6.83 -15.36
CA HIS A 236 -1.95 -6.99 -14.09
C HIS A 236 -1.02 -7.51 -12.99
N LEU A 237 -0.18 -8.50 -13.28
CA LEU A 237 0.81 -8.99 -12.32
C LEU A 237 1.79 -7.88 -11.89
N LYS A 238 2.22 -7.02 -12.81
CA LYS A 238 3.10 -5.90 -12.51
C LYS A 238 2.41 -4.86 -11.64
N ASP A 239 1.15 -4.58 -11.91
CA ASP A 239 0.38 -3.58 -11.18
C ASP A 239 0.06 -4.03 -9.74
N GLU A 240 -0.33 -5.31 -9.59
CA GLU A 240 -0.74 -5.93 -8.33
C GLU A 240 0.42 -6.40 -7.44
N LEU A 241 1.44 -7.04 -8.03
CA LEU A 241 2.55 -7.70 -7.32
C LEU A 241 3.90 -6.98 -7.44
N GLU A 242 3.99 -5.87 -8.19
CA GLU A 242 5.24 -5.09 -8.41
C GLU A 242 6.41 -5.93 -8.98
N ILE A 243 6.12 -6.94 -9.81
CA ILE A 243 7.16 -7.79 -10.42
C ILE A 243 7.82 -7.14 -11.65
N GLU A 244 9.12 -7.39 -11.86
CA GLU A 244 9.86 -6.95 -13.05
C GLU A 244 9.87 -8.04 -14.14
N SER A 245 9.79 -9.30 -13.74
CA SER A 245 9.78 -10.46 -14.65
C SER A 245 8.83 -11.55 -14.15
N VAL A 246 8.29 -12.35 -15.08
CA VAL A 246 7.52 -13.57 -14.75
C VAL A 246 8.34 -14.55 -13.91
N LYS A 247 9.67 -14.53 -14.04
CA LYS A 247 10.58 -15.33 -13.20
C LYS A 247 10.53 -14.93 -11.73
N ASP A 248 10.16 -13.69 -11.42
CA ASP A 248 10.03 -13.24 -10.04
C ASP A 248 8.91 -13.97 -9.29
N LEU A 249 7.91 -14.52 -10.00
CA LEU A 249 6.86 -15.34 -9.39
C LEU A 249 7.40 -16.58 -8.67
N LEU A 250 8.59 -17.06 -9.05
CA LEU A 250 9.24 -18.21 -8.43
C LEU A 250 9.93 -17.88 -7.10
N LYS A 251 10.01 -16.60 -6.73
CA LYS A 251 10.58 -16.19 -5.44
C LYS A 251 9.65 -16.59 -4.30
N GLU A 252 10.23 -16.77 -3.12
CA GLU A 252 9.51 -17.22 -1.91
C GLU A 252 8.47 -16.19 -1.42
N GLU A 253 8.68 -14.92 -1.73
CA GLU A 253 7.75 -13.79 -1.47
C GLU A 253 6.45 -13.92 -2.29
N PHE A 254 6.47 -14.66 -3.40
CA PHE A 254 5.35 -14.85 -4.31
C PHE A 254 4.88 -16.32 -4.31
N LEU A 255 4.79 -16.94 -5.50
CA LEU A 255 4.23 -18.27 -5.69
C LEU A 255 5.22 -19.39 -5.33
N GLY A 256 6.52 -19.11 -5.26
CA GLY A 256 7.57 -20.14 -5.18
C GLY A 256 7.48 -21.08 -3.98
N ASP A 257 6.96 -20.61 -2.84
CA ASP A 257 6.90 -21.36 -1.58
C ASP A 257 5.51 -21.95 -1.28
N PHE A 258 4.57 -21.85 -2.22
CA PHE A 258 3.28 -22.53 -2.05
C PHE A 258 3.43 -24.04 -2.19
N GLU A 259 2.91 -24.76 -1.19
CA GLU A 259 2.87 -26.22 -1.18
C GLU A 259 1.67 -26.76 -1.95
N ILE A 260 1.94 -27.60 -2.93
CA ILE A 260 0.97 -28.33 -3.74
C ILE A 260 1.02 -29.79 -3.28
N LYS A 261 -0.08 -30.26 -2.67
CA LYS A 261 -0.20 -31.65 -2.20
C LYS A 261 -0.78 -32.51 -3.31
N ILE A 262 0.03 -33.38 -3.90
CA ILE A 262 -0.38 -34.26 -4.99
C ILE A 262 -0.64 -35.65 -4.43
N ILE A 263 -1.82 -36.21 -4.69
CA ILE A 263 -2.16 -37.59 -4.31
C ILE A 263 -1.85 -38.52 -5.49
N THR A 264 -0.92 -39.46 -5.27
CA THR A 264 -0.45 -40.46 -6.26
C THR A 264 -0.48 -41.87 -5.65
N VAL A 265 -0.28 -42.90 -6.47
CA VAL A 265 -0.10 -44.29 -6.01
C VAL A 265 1.22 -44.47 -5.26
N GLN A 266 1.22 -45.37 -4.27
CA GLN A 266 2.46 -45.80 -3.60
C GLN A 266 3.51 -46.26 -4.63
N GLY A 267 4.72 -45.71 -4.52
CA GLY A 267 5.87 -46.05 -5.36
C GLY A 267 6.11 -45.12 -6.55
N GLN A 268 5.20 -44.19 -6.87
CA GLN A 268 5.46 -43.14 -7.84
C GLN A 268 6.03 -41.89 -7.18
N SER A 269 7.16 -41.43 -7.68
CA SER A 269 7.76 -40.14 -7.35
C SER A 269 7.14 -39.02 -8.19
N PHE A 270 7.33 -37.76 -7.76
CA PHE A 270 6.94 -36.59 -8.56
C PHE A 270 7.60 -36.57 -9.96
N ALA A 271 8.76 -37.21 -10.11
CA ALA A 271 9.42 -37.38 -11.41
C ALA A 271 8.61 -38.24 -12.38
N ASP A 272 7.86 -39.23 -11.87
CA ASP A 272 7.13 -40.23 -12.67
C ASP A 272 5.79 -39.70 -13.19
N VAL A 273 5.30 -38.59 -12.62
CA VAL A 273 4.10 -37.91 -13.10
C VAL A 273 4.38 -37.29 -14.47
N SER A 274 3.53 -37.56 -15.47
CA SER A 274 3.75 -37.05 -16.82
C SER A 274 3.67 -35.52 -16.86
N ASN A 275 4.38 -34.92 -17.81
CA ASN A 275 4.38 -33.47 -18.01
C ASN A 275 2.97 -32.93 -18.33
N LYS A 276 2.08 -33.75 -18.87
CA LYS A 276 0.67 -33.38 -19.14
C LYS A 276 -0.12 -33.27 -17.84
N GLU A 277 0.03 -34.22 -16.92
CA GLU A 277 -0.59 -34.14 -15.60
C GLU A 277 0.00 -32.98 -14.78
N LYS A 278 1.33 -32.78 -14.79
CA LYS A 278 1.99 -31.63 -14.14
C LYS A 278 1.42 -30.30 -14.63
N LEU A 279 1.21 -30.15 -15.94
CA LEU A 279 0.57 -28.96 -16.51
C LEU A 279 -0.86 -28.79 -16.00
N TYR A 280 -1.65 -29.86 -15.93
CA TYR A 280 -3.04 -29.78 -15.46
C TYR A 280 -3.13 -29.41 -13.98
N ILE A 281 -2.23 -29.95 -13.15
CA ILE A 281 -2.09 -29.57 -11.73
C ILE A 281 -1.88 -28.07 -11.61
N LEU A 282 -0.91 -27.52 -12.36
CA LEU A 282 -0.61 -26.10 -12.34
C LEU A 282 -1.78 -25.24 -12.84
N LEU A 283 -2.49 -25.66 -13.89
CA LEU A 283 -3.67 -24.92 -14.37
C LEU A 283 -4.76 -24.82 -13.30
N ARG A 284 -5.04 -25.92 -12.59
CA ARG A 284 -6.04 -25.95 -11.50
C ARG A 284 -5.59 -25.14 -10.29
N PHE A 285 -4.31 -25.22 -9.93
CA PHE A 285 -3.73 -24.41 -8.87
C PHE A 285 -3.87 -22.92 -9.17
N LEU A 286 -3.56 -22.49 -10.41
CA LEU A 286 -3.67 -21.09 -10.82
C LEU A 286 -5.12 -20.58 -10.82
N ASP A 287 -6.10 -21.42 -11.16
CA ASP A 287 -7.53 -21.06 -11.06
C ASP A 287 -7.98 -20.80 -9.63
N GLU A 288 -7.59 -21.69 -8.72
CA GLU A 288 -7.93 -21.57 -7.31
C GLU A 288 -7.19 -20.40 -6.65
N PHE A 289 -5.94 -20.16 -7.07
CA PHE A 289 -5.17 -18.99 -6.67
C PHE A 289 -5.86 -17.71 -7.13
N SER A 290 -6.28 -17.62 -8.40
CA SER A 290 -6.95 -16.44 -8.94
C SER A 290 -8.26 -16.15 -8.21
N SER A 291 -9.04 -17.19 -7.91
CA SER A 291 -10.28 -17.07 -7.14
C SER A 291 -10.04 -16.58 -5.71
N SER A 292 -9.04 -17.14 -5.04
CA SER A 292 -8.65 -16.72 -3.68
C SER A 292 -8.08 -15.31 -3.65
N PHE A 293 -7.38 -14.90 -4.72
CA PHE A 293 -6.80 -13.57 -4.86
C PHE A 293 -7.88 -12.49 -5.02
N HIS A 294 -8.95 -12.76 -5.77
CA HIS A 294 -10.08 -11.84 -5.95
C HIS A 294 -10.96 -11.73 -4.68
N ASN A 295 -11.04 -12.79 -3.89
CA ASN A 295 -11.85 -12.83 -2.67
C ASN A 295 -11.13 -12.29 -1.42
N SER A 296 -9.84 -11.92 -1.53
CA SER A 296 -9.02 -11.38 -0.44
C SER A 296 -8.73 -9.91 -0.62
#